data_AF-A0A2V7E7Z5-F1
#
_entry.id   AF-A0A2V7E7Z5-F1
#
_cell.length_a   1.000
_cell.length_b   1.000
_cell.length_c   1.000
_cell.angle_alpha   90.00
_cell.angle_beta   90.00
_cell.angle_gamma   90.00
#
_symmetry.space_group_name_H-M   'P 1'
#
loop_
_entity.id
_entity.type
_entity.pdbx_description
1 polymer ?
#
loop_
_entity_poly.entity_id
_entity_poly.type
_entity_poly.pdbx_seq_one_letter_code
_entity_poly.pdbx_strand_id
1 'polypeptide(L)'
;MTWREAESGWIAVPEEIVTALAREGFEECKREMTTSRRDRRPAGGVWQGLNTRTGSVASAIWVNRAAWPRAIIFITVDGEAVRDIEGLSADRDP
;
A
#
# COMPACT_ATOMS: atom_id res chain seq x y z
N MET A 1 7.33 2.04 -7.62
CA MET A 1 6.84 2.84 -6.47
C MET A 1 7.86 3.93 -6.13
N THR A 2 7.45 5.10 -5.63
CA THR A 2 8.40 6.20 -5.27
C THR A 2 7.99 6.86 -3.97
N TRP A 3 8.89 6.93 -2.98
CA TRP A 3 8.66 7.68 -1.75
C TRP A 3 8.67 9.19 -2.00
N ARG A 4 7.78 9.92 -1.33
CA ARG A 4 7.75 11.38 -1.34
C ARG A 4 7.70 11.93 0.08
N GLU A 5 8.74 12.66 0.46
CA GLU A 5 8.82 13.33 1.75
C GLU A 5 7.67 14.32 1.99
N ALA A 6 7.31 15.11 0.97
CA ALA A 6 6.27 16.13 1.08
C ALA A 6 4.89 15.57 1.43
N GLU A 7 4.56 14.38 0.93
CA GLU A 7 3.32 13.67 1.25
C GLU A 7 3.49 12.65 2.38
N SER A 8 4.73 12.40 2.84
CA SER A 8 5.08 11.30 3.76
C SER A 8 4.45 9.98 3.34
N GLY A 9 4.52 9.68 2.04
CA GLY A 9 3.82 8.54 1.44
C GLY A 9 4.42 8.11 0.11
N TRP A 10 3.99 6.93 -0.33
CA TRP A 10 4.38 6.32 -1.59
C TRP A 10 3.48 6.77 -2.74
N ILE A 11 4.08 7.18 -3.85
CA ILE A 11 3.36 7.35 -5.11
C ILE A 11 3.47 6.06 -5.91
N ALA A 12 2.37 5.32 -5.97
CA ALA A 12 2.32 4.00 -6.61
C ALA A 12 0.89 3.65 -7.06
N VAL A 13 0.76 2.56 -7.83
CA VAL A 13 -0.53 1.93 -8.08
C VAL A 13 -0.90 1.06 -6.87
N PRO A 14 -2.11 1.13 -6.31
CA PRO A 14 -2.49 0.33 -5.13
C PRO A 14 -2.25 -1.16 -5.30
N GLU A 15 -2.50 -1.71 -6.48
CA GLU A 15 -2.26 -3.11 -6.82
C GLU A 15 -0.78 -3.51 -6.77
N GLU A 16 0.14 -2.60 -7.11
CA GLU A 16 1.59 -2.85 -6.97
C GLU A 16 1.96 -3.01 -5.49
N ILE A 17 1.35 -2.23 -4.59
CA ILE A 17 1.58 -2.33 -3.14
C ILE A 17 1.05 -3.65 -2.58
N VAL A 18 -0.18 -4.03 -2.95
CA VAL A 18 -0.78 -5.28 -2.49
C VAL A 18 0.03 -6.48 -2.98
N THR A 19 0.47 -6.44 -4.24
CA THR A 19 1.33 -7.51 -4.80
C THR A 19 2.68 -7.58 -4.09
N ALA A 20 3.27 -6.44 -3.78
CA ALA A 20 4.49 -6.32 -2.98
C ALA A 20 4.31 -6.97 -1.59
N LEU A 21 3.27 -6.57 -0.84
CA LEU A 21 3.02 -7.09 0.50
C LEU A 21 2.70 -8.60 0.49
N ALA A 22 2.01 -9.09 -0.53
CA ALA A 22 1.76 -10.52 -0.71
C ALA A 22 3.06 -11.32 -0.93
N ARG A 23 4.04 -10.77 -1.67
CA ARG A 23 5.36 -11.40 -1.86
C ARG A 23 6.16 -11.49 -0.56
N GLU A 24 5.98 -10.54 0.36
CA GLU A 24 6.56 -10.56 1.70
C GLU A 24 5.82 -11.51 2.67
N GLY A 25 4.77 -12.18 2.20
CA GLY A 25 4.02 -13.18 2.96
C GLY A 25 2.86 -12.61 3.77
N PHE A 26 2.40 -11.38 3.48
CA PHE A 26 1.17 -10.86 4.06
C PHE A 26 -0.04 -11.31 3.23
N GLU A 27 -0.88 -12.15 3.82
CA GLU A 27 -2.12 -12.62 3.20
C GLU A 27 -3.25 -11.60 3.40
N GLU A 28 -3.98 -11.26 2.34
CA GLU A 28 -5.07 -10.28 2.41
C GLU A 28 -6.18 -10.77 3.37
N CYS A 29 -6.41 -9.99 4.42
CA CYS A 29 -7.50 -10.20 5.37
C CYS A 29 -8.69 -9.30 5.07
N LYS A 30 -8.42 -8.08 4.57
CA LYS A 30 -9.44 -7.07 4.32
C LYS A 30 -9.03 -6.16 3.17
N ARG A 31 -10.01 -5.82 2.32
CA ARG A 31 -9.90 -4.77 1.32
C ARG A 31 -11.20 -4.01 1.16
N GLU A 32 -11.15 -2.69 1.26
CA GLU A 32 -12.30 -1.81 1.08
C GLU A 32 -11.95 -0.63 0.16
N MET A 33 -12.86 -0.31 -0.77
CA MET A 33 -12.76 0.87 -1.64
C MET A 33 -13.66 1.97 -1.10
N THR A 34 -13.15 3.19 -1.01
CA THR A 34 -13.96 4.36 -0.62
C THR A 34 -14.33 5.16 -1.86
N THR A 35 -15.55 5.71 -1.89
CA THR A 35 -16.01 6.58 -2.99
C THR A 35 -16.25 7.99 -2.48
N SER A 36 -16.01 8.98 -3.35
CA SER A 36 -16.35 10.38 -3.05
C SER A 36 -17.81 10.65 -3.37
N ARG A 37 -18.51 11.38 -2.48
CA ARG A 37 -19.94 11.71 -2.65
C ARG A 37 -20.24 12.60 -3.86
N ARG A 38 -19.25 13.38 -4.35
CA ARG A 38 -19.49 14.35 -5.44
C ARG A 38 -19.58 13.72 -6.82
N ASP A 39 -18.90 12.60 -7.04
CA ASP A 39 -18.76 11.98 -8.37
C ASP A 39 -18.88 10.44 -8.36
N ARG A 40 -19.09 9.82 -7.19
CA ARG A 40 -19.11 8.35 -6.97
C ARG A 40 -17.85 7.63 -7.46
N ARG A 41 -16.78 8.36 -7.77
CA ARG A 41 -15.51 7.76 -8.19
C ARG A 41 -14.80 7.22 -6.95
N PRO A 42 -14.03 6.12 -7.09
CA PRO A 42 -13.17 5.66 -6.02
C PRO A 42 -12.22 6.78 -5.59
N ALA A 43 -12.38 7.26 -4.35
CA ALA A 43 -11.56 8.30 -3.75
C ALA A 43 -10.31 7.73 -3.09
N GLY A 44 -10.30 6.42 -2.85
CA GLY A 44 -9.20 5.71 -2.22
C GLY A 44 -9.62 4.31 -1.79
N GLY A 45 -8.88 3.77 -0.82
CA GLY A 45 -9.18 2.48 -0.25
C GLY A 45 -8.25 2.13 0.90
N VAL A 46 -8.57 1.04 1.56
CA VAL A 46 -7.79 0.44 2.62
C VAL A 46 -7.61 -1.04 2.35
N TRP A 47 -6.46 -1.55 2.71
CA TRP A 47 -6.10 -2.94 2.65
C TRP A 47 -5.40 -3.33 3.96
N GLN A 48 -5.66 -4.54 4.43
CA GLN A 48 -4.91 -5.14 5.55
C GLN A 48 -4.58 -6.58 5.24
N GLY A 49 -3.39 -7.00 5.65
CA GLY A 49 -2.97 -8.39 5.56
C GLY A 49 -2.16 -8.85 6.76
N LEU A 50 -2.18 -10.16 6.99
CA LEU A 50 -1.54 -10.84 8.11
C LEU A 50 -0.42 -11.73 7.59
N ASN A 51 0.76 -11.62 8.20
CA ASN A 51 1.82 -12.61 8.02
C ASN A 51 1.66 -13.68 9.10
N THR A 52 1.07 -14.83 8.76
CA THR A 52 0.78 -15.90 9.72
C THR A 52 2.04 -16.54 10.33
N ARG A 53 3.20 -16.38 9.68
CA ARG A 53 4.50 -16.86 10.17
C ARG A 53 5.07 -15.96 11.27
N THR A 54 4.94 -14.64 11.15
CA THR A 54 5.50 -13.68 12.14
C THR A 54 4.47 -13.13 13.11
N GLY A 55 3.18 -13.23 12.78
CA GLY A 55 2.08 -12.56 13.48
C GLY A 55 1.93 -11.08 13.13
N SER A 56 2.75 -10.55 12.22
CA SER A 56 2.74 -9.13 11.86
C SER A 56 1.55 -8.75 10.98
N VAL A 57 1.06 -7.52 11.14
CA VAL A 57 -0.03 -6.96 10.34
C VAL A 57 0.48 -5.82 9.48
N ALA A 58 0.30 -5.94 8.17
CA ALA A 58 0.50 -4.85 7.23
C ALA A 58 -0.84 -4.14 6.96
N SER A 59 -0.83 -2.81 6.96
CA SER A 59 -1.96 -1.98 6.56
C SER A 59 -1.52 -1.01 5.47
N ALA A 60 -2.33 -0.87 4.43
CA ALA A 60 -2.12 0.11 3.37
C ALA A 60 -3.39 0.95 3.19
N ILE A 61 -3.23 2.27 3.22
CA ILE A 61 -4.30 3.22 2.93
C ILE A 61 -3.87 4.05 1.74
N TRP A 62 -4.73 4.19 0.73
CA TRP A 62 -4.44 5.03 -0.42
C TRP A 62 -5.52 6.06 -0.68
N VAL A 63 -5.07 7.22 -1.17
CA VAL A 63 -5.93 8.33 -1.61
C VAL A 63 -5.64 8.57 -3.09
N ASN A 64 -6.69 8.43 -3.91
CA ASN A 64 -6.58 8.62 -5.35
C ASN A 64 -6.43 10.11 -5.67
N ARG A 65 -5.50 10.43 -6.58
CA ARG A 65 -5.42 11.77 -7.18
C ARG A 65 -6.33 11.83 -8.41
N ALA A 66 -7.08 12.92 -8.53
CA ALA A 66 -7.95 13.12 -9.69
C ALA A 66 -7.12 13.02 -10.99
N ALA A 67 -7.57 12.15 -11.89
CA ALA A 67 -7.00 11.89 -13.23
C ALA A 67 -5.73 11.01 -13.34
N TRP A 68 -5.21 10.41 -12.26
CA TRP A 68 -4.00 9.57 -12.33
C TRP A 68 -4.26 8.14 -11.83
N PRO A 69 -3.65 7.11 -12.47
CA PRO A 69 -3.75 5.73 -12.00
C PRO A 69 -2.92 5.48 -10.72
N ARG A 70 -2.13 6.47 -10.29
CA ARG A 70 -1.31 6.41 -9.08
C ARG A 70 -1.99 7.16 -7.94
N ALA A 71 -1.87 6.58 -6.75
CA ALA A 71 -2.36 7.14 -5.51
C ALA A 71 -1.20 7.57 -4.61
N ILE A 72 -1.49 8.38 -3.60
CA ILE A 72 -0.62 8.51 -2.43
C ILE A 72 -0.99 7.34 -1.51
N ILE A 73 0.00 6.56 -1.09
CA ILE A 73 -0.19 5.35 -0.31
C ILE A 73 0.64 5.41 0.98
N PHE A 74 -0.02 5.15 2.09
CA PHE A 74 0.57 5.04 3.41
C PHE A 74 0.58 3.58 3.80
N ILE A 75 1.75 3.08 4.19
CA ILE A 75 1.95 1.68 4.54
C ILE A 75 2.48 1.62 5.96
N THR A 76 1.90 0.77 6.80
CA THR A 76 2.41 0.45 8.12
C THR A 76 2.55 -1.05 8.30
N VAL A 77 3.59 -1.49 9.00
CA VAL A 77 3.72 -2.86 9.52
C VAL A 77 3.78 -2.77 11.03
N ASP A 78 2.86 -3.44 11.73
CA ASP A 78 2.75 -3.41 13.19
C ASP A 78 2.63 -1.99 13.77
N GLY A 79 2.03 -1.08 13.00
CA GLY A 79 1.86 0.34 13.34
C GLY A 79 3.01 1.25 12.92
N GLU A 80 4.15 0.68 12.51
CA GLU A 80 5.33 1.44 12.09
C GLU A 80 5.29 1.77 10.60
N ALA A 81 5.55 3.04 10.26
CA ALA A 81 5.48 3.52 8.88
C ALA A 81 6.63 2.97 8.03
N VAL A 82 6.30 2.40 6.87
CA VAL A 82 7.30 1.90 5.92
C VAL A 82 7.73 3.03 4.99
N ARG A 83 8.97 3.51 5.18
CA ARG A 83 9.58 4.61 4.40
C ARG A 83 10.64 4.14 3.42
N ASP A 84 11.29 3.02 3.73
CA ASP A 84 12.32 2.40 2.90
C ASP A 84 11.81 1.05 2.39
N ILE A 85 11.50 1.00 1.10
CA ILE A 85 11.27 -0.26 0.36
C ILE A 85 12.59 -0.66 -0.32
N GLU A 86 13.74 -0.54 0.38
CA GLU A 86 15.00 -1.08 -0.14
C GLU A 86 14.98 -2.64 -0.19
N GLY A 87 14.02 -3.29 0.48
CA GLY A 87 13.86 -4.74 0.52
C GLY A 87 12.95 -5.37 -0.54
N LEU A 88 12.06 -4.61 -1.22
CA LEU A 88 11.19 -5.17 -2.30
C LEU A 88 11.66 -4.80 -3.71
N SER A 89 12.85 -4.21 -3.85
CA SER A 89 13.52 -4.13 -5.12
C SER A 89 13.88 -5.55 -5.55
N ALA A 90 13.17 -6.03 -6.57
CA ALA A 90 13.49 -7.25 -7.30
C ALA A 90 14.91 -7.17 -7.87
N ASP A 91 15.91 -7.60 -7.10
CA ASP A 91 17.09 -8.31 -7.57
C ASP A 91 17.82 -8.92 -6.36
N ARG A 92 17.46 -10.16 -6.03
CA ARG A 92 18.33 -11.04 -5.25
C ARG A 92 18.49 -12.31 -6.08
N ASP A 93 19.55 -12.34 -6.86
CA ASP A 93 20.19 -13.56 -7.35
C ASP A 93 21.73 -13.38 -7.25
N PRO A 94 22.49 -14.48 -7.18
CA PRO A 94 23.64 -14.68 -6.29
C PRO A 94 24.96 -14.02 -6.68
#